data_AF-A0A7X9SD52-F1
#
_entry.id   AF-A0A7X9SD52-F1
#
_cell.length_a   1.000
_cell.length_b   1.000
_cell.length_c   1.000
_cell.angle_alpha   90.00
_cell.angle_beta   90.00
_cell.angle_gamma   90.00
#
_symmetry.space_group_name_H-M   'P 1'
#
loop_
_entity.id
_entity.type
_entity.pdbx_description
1 polymer ?
#
loop_
_entity_poly.entity_id
_entity_poly.type
_entity_poly.pdbx_seq_one_letter_code
_entity_poly.pdbx_strand_id
1 'polypeptide(L)'
;MTTQTMPKDQYDEILKEITEFVDKYTQDNISNNANIIITTFDANHDIWFQIVPFMKECKEYAEALMLYCTAIDKQPTYESLQKLSSYISEFESYNLAHHGYRKDLYYSLGITWHHLGRIYDTFAIDAFKKYIFYLLGMSSHTAYSPICYSFRKCTTYLYQSLTLEQLNLSSPCTFNDPFDSPIVSLLDKNDEIAMLIRTAYLDCVKIACFVSNVMLPFQKDRNISGEIVRNKRKQEDNTSEEFQNELMWAHYADYHRGICIKYHFPNSLTSLYSEPGTSVKYFRDVQYKDDLSVLTEKDSITIEDAFFAKSKAWKYENELRLILCDPNSSGLYDSIDIPNCIEAIYFGVNCAKKDIKVIREIMKNREFVTKQESIETRTPVSFYQMEFDSKKFGSLIAKKLQ
;
A
#
# COMPACT_ATOMS: atom_id res chain seq x y z
N MET A 1 -1.57 12.64 31.94
CA MET A 1 -1.34 11.20 31.74
C MET A 1 -0.76 10.66 33.04
N THR A 2 -1.60 10.03 33.85
CA THR A 2 -1.15 9.20 34.97
C THR A 2 -0.31 8.08 34.37
N THR A 3 0.99 8.05 34.66
CA THR A 3 1.83 6.89 34.34
C THR A 3 1.25 5.72 35.11
N GLN A 4 0.52 4.84 34.42
CA GLN A 4 0.08 3.57 34.97
C GLN A 4 1.35 2.82 35.42
N THR A 5 1.49 2.60 36.71
CA THR A 5 2.59 1.81 37.28
C THR A 5 2.04 0.44 37.66
N MET A 6 2.60 -0.61 37.07
CA MET A 6 2.28 -2.00 37.44
C MET A 6 3.36 -2.55 38.38
N PRO A 7 3.00 -3.14 39.53
CA PRO A 7 3.96 -3.83 40.38
C PRO A 7 4.64 -4.97 39.61
N LYS A 8 5.98 -5.09 39.75
CA LYS A 8 6.75 -6.11 39.03
C LYS A 8 6.28 -7.53 39.34
N ASP A 9 6.00 -7.82 40.61
CA ASP A 9 5.56 -9.16 41.02
C ASP A 9 4.22 -9.54 40.37
N GLN A 10 3.29 -8.58 40.24
CA GLN A 10 2.01 -8.78 39.54
C GLN A 10 2.22 -9.01 38.04
N TYR A 11 3.12 -8.24 37.40
CA TYR A 11 3.47 -8.44 36.00
C TYR A 11 4.07 -9.84 35.76
N ASP A 12 5.04 -10.23 36.57
CA ASP A 12 5.76 -11.51 36.44
C ASP A 12 4.81 -12.71 36.68
N GLU A 13 3.87 -12.60 37.62
CA GLU A 13 2.84 -13.62 37.88
C GLU A 13 1.91 -13.82 36.67
N ILE A 14 1.32 -12.73 36.16
CA ILE A 14 0.40 -12.80 35.01
C ILE A 14 1.14 -13.26 33.74
N LEU A 15 2.36 -12.77 33.50
CA LEU A 15 3.17 -13.20 32.35
C LEU A 15 3.45 -14.70 32.41
N LYS A 16 3.74 -15.23 33.60
CA LYS A 16 3.96 -16.66 33.80
C LYS A 16 2.69 -17.47 33.46
N GLU A 17 1.51 -17.03 33.89
CA GLU A 17 0.24 -17.70 33.56
C GLU A 17 0.01 -17.77 32.04
N ILE A 18 0.21 -16.65 31.33
CA ILE A 18 0.07 -16.60 29.86
C ILE A 18 1.06 -17.57 29.21
N THR A 19 2.31 -17.57 29.67
CA THR A 19 3.37 -18.43 29.13
C THR A 19 3.04 -19.91 29.34
N GLU A 20 2.61 -20.30 30.54
CA GLU A 20 2.20 -21.68 30.84
C GLU A 20 0.99 -22.11 30.00
N PHE A 21 0.04 -21.21 29.75
CA PHE A 21 -1.08 -21.45 28.85
C PHE A 21 -0.62 -21.69 27.40
N VAL A 22 0.23 -20.81 26.88
CA VAL A 22 0.76 -20.91 25.51
C VAL A 22 1.57 -22.18 25.33
N ASP A 23 2.51 -22.46 26.24
CA ASP A 23 3.38 -23.64 26.18
C ASP A 23 2.57 -24.94 26.19
N LYS A 24 1.56 -25.02 27.06
CA LYS A 24 0.68 -26.18 27.17
C LYS A 24 -0.06 -26.45 25.86
N TYR A 25 -0.72 -25.43 25.30
CA TYR A 25 -1.64 -25.64 24.17
C TYR A 25 -0.98 -25.52 22.78
N THR A 26 0.25 -25.02 22.71
CA THR A 26 1.06 -25.08 21.48
C THR A 26 1.57 -26.50 21.21
N GLN A 27 1.84 -27.28 22.27
CA GLN A 27 2.33 -28.67 22.15
C GLN A 27 1.20 -29.70 22.03
N ASP A 28 -0.01 -29.35 22.48
CA ASP A 28 -1.18 -30.22 22.47
C ASP A 28 -2.01 -30.13 21.17
N ASN A 29 -2.83 -31.15 20.91
CA ASN A 29 -3.81 -31.08 19.83
C ASN A 29 -4.95 -30.12 20.21
N ILE A 30 -4.88 -28.88 19.69
CA ILE A 30 -5.88 -27.81 19.90
C ILE A 30 -7.31 -28.30 19.68
N SER A 31 -7.54 -29.19 18.70
CA SER A 31 -8.88 -29.69 18.37
C SER A 31 -9.54 -30.44 19.53
N ASN A 32 -8.76 -31.17 20.33
CA ASN A 32 -9.27 -31.92 21.48
C ASN A 32 -9.50 -31.04 22.71
N ASN A 33 -8.91 -29.85 22.74
CA ASN A 33 -8.90 -28.95 23.89
C ASN A 33 -9.65 -27.63 23.64
N ALA A 34 -10.34 -27.47 22.50
CA ALA A 34 -10.90 -26.19 22.07
C ALA A 34 -11.78 -25.51 23.14
N ASN A 35 -12.73 -26.25 23.73
CA ASN A 35 -13.59 -25.74 24.81
C ASN A 35 -12.80 -25.26 26.03
N ILE A 36 -11.73 -25.97 26.39
CA ILE A 36 -10.89 -25.63 27.55
C ILE A 36 -10.11 -24.36 27.24
N ILE A 37 -9.48 -24.27 26.06
CA ILE A 37 -8.74 -23.10 25.60
C ILE A 37 -9.66 -21.86 25.61
N ILE A 38 -10.86 -21.96 25.03
CA ILE A 38 -11.84 -20.87 24.98
C ILE A 38 -12.22 -20.43 26.40
N THR A 39 -12.65 -21.37 27.25
CA THR A 39 -13.13 -21.05 28.60
C THR A 39 -12.01 -20.47 29.47
N THR A 40 -10.79 -21.02 29.38
CA THR A 40 -9.64 -20.53 30.13
C THR A 40 -9.21 -19.14 29.65
N PHE A 41 -9.12 -18.90 28.35
CA PHE A 41 -8.76 -17.58 27.83
C PHE A 41 -9.81 -16.54 28.21
N ASP A 42 -11.10 -16.84 28.00
CA ASP A 42 -12.21 -15.95 28.33
C ASP A 42 -12.24 -15.55 29.81
N ALA A 43 -11.95 -16.50 30.71
CA ALA A 43 -11.93 -16.25 32.15
C ALA A 43 -10.75 -15.36 32.58
N ASN A 44 -9.67 -15.33 31.81
CA ASN A 44 -8.43 -14.63 32.16
C ASN A 44 -8.12 -13.42 31.28
N HIS A 45 -8.85 -13.20 30.18
CA HIS A 45 -8.59 -12.13 29.20
C HIS A 45 -8.37 -10.77 29.87
N ASP A 46 -9.31 -10.32 30.71
CA ASP A 46 -9.23 -9.00 31.36
C ASP A 46 -8.00 -8.85 32.27
N ILE A 47 -7.53 -9.95 32.87
CA ILE A 47 -6.34 -9.97 33.74
C ILE A 47 -5.07 -9.97 32.87
N TRP A 48 -5.01 -10.88 31.90
CA TRP A 48 -3.88 -11.02 30.98
C TRP A 48 -3.67 -9.76 30.15
N PHE A 49 -4.74 -9.10 29.75
CA PHE A 49 -4.68 -7.92 28.93
C PHE A 49 -4.12 -6.70 29.67
N GLN A 50 -4.25 -6.63 31.01
CA GLN A 50 -3.70 -5.52 31.80
C GLN A 50 -2.19 -5.37 31.66
N ILE A 51 -1.47 -6.47 31.36
CA ILE A 51 -0.01 -6.45 31.28
C ILE A 51 0.52 -6.17 29.86
N VAL A 52 -0.34 -6.25 28.83
CA VAL A 52 0.00 -5.97 27.42
C VAL A 52 0.70 -4.62 27.21
N PRO A 53 0.30 -3.50 27.85
CA PRO A 53 0.98 -2.22 27.69
C PRO A 53 2.43 -2.20 28.20
N PHE A 54 2.78 -3.15 29.07
CA PHE A 54 4.10 -3.28 29.70
C PHE A 54 4.96 -4.38 29.06
N MET A 55 4.35 -5.25 28.23
CA MET A 55 5.05 -6.31 27.52
C MET A 55 5.87 -5.77 26.36
N LYS A 56 7.12 -6.25 26.24
CA LYS A 56 7.94 -5.99 25.06
C LYS A 56 7.39 -6.81 23.89
N GLU A 57 7.05 -6.15 22.78
CA GLU A 57 6.55 -6.76 21.53
C GLU A 57 5.20 -7.52 21.66
N CYS A 58 4.62 -7.57 22.86
CA CYS A 58 3.33 -8.18 23.20
C CYS A 58 3.19 -9.66 22.75
N LYS A 59 4.31 -10.38 22.65
CA LYS A 59 4.39 -11.71 22.03
C LYS A 59 3.51 -12.73 22.73
N GLU A 60 3.66 -12.90 24.04
CA GLU A 60 3.04 -13.98 24.81
C GLU A 60 1.51 -13.87 24.76
N TYR A 61 0.99 -12.65 24.93
CA TYR A 61 -0.45 -12.40 24.81
C TYR A 61 -0.95 -12.62 23.37
N ALA A 62 -0.18 -12.19 22.36
CA ALA A 62 -0.55 -12.42 20.96
C ALA A 62 -0.62 -13.91 20.61
N GLU A 63 0.33 -14.71 21.09
CA GLU A 63 0.34 -16.17 20.94
C GLU A 63 -0.88 -16.81 21.64
N ALA A 64 -1.22 -16.36 22.85
CA ALA A 64 -2.41 -16.81 23.56
C ALA A 64 -3.71 -16.46 22.79
N LEU A 65 -3.81 -15.25 22.25
CA LEU A 65 -4.96 -14.81 21.47
C LEU A 65 -5.07 -15.57 20.12
N MET A 66 -3.94 -15.94 19.51
CA MET A 66 -3.92 -16.82 18.33
C MET A 66 -4.39 -18.24 18.65
N LEU A 67 -4.02 -18.81 19.80
CA LEU A 67 -4.54 -20.10 20.26
C LEU A 67 -6.06 -20.03 20.49
N TYR A 68 -6.52 -18.94 21.11
CA TYR A 68 -7.95 -18.67 21.29
C TYR A 68 -8.67 -18.62 19.94
N CYS A 69 -8.16 -17.84 18.98
CA CYS A 69 -8.71 -17.77 17.62
C CYS A 69 -8.81 -19.16 16.96
N THR A 70 -7.74 -19.95 17.04
CA THR A 70 -7.69 -21.32 16.48
C THR A 70 -8.70 -22.26 17.15
N ALA A 71 -8.93 -22.12 18.46
CA ALA A 71 -9.92 -22.90 19.18
C ALA A 71 -11.35 -22.50 18.81
N ILE A 72 -11.63 -21.20 18.67
CA ILE A 72 -12.92 -20.68 18.19
C ILE A 72 -13.25 -21.22 16.80
N ASP A 73 -12.26 -21.30 15.91
CA ASP A 73 -12.42 -21.81 14.55
C ASP A 73 -12.93 -23.27 14.48
N LYS A 74 -12.71 -24.07 15.53
CA LYS A 74 -13.21 -25.46 15.60
C LYS A 74 -14.69 -25.56 15.91
N GLN A 75 -15.27 -24.51 16.50
CA GLN A 75 -16.66 -24.48 16.95
C GLN A 75 -17.18 -23.04 16.94
N PRO A 76 -17.18 -22.37 15.77
CA PRO A 76 -17.50 -20.96 15.69
C PRO A 76 -18.97 -20.73 15.99
N THR A 77 -19.25 -19.71 16.79
CA THR A 77 -20.59 -19.16 16.97
C THR A 77 -20.54 -17.67 16.71
N TYR A 78 -21.68 -17.07 16.39
CA TYR A 78 -21.74 -15.62 16.21
C TYR A 78 -21.26 -14.85 17.45
N GLU A 79 -21.70 -15.27 18.65
CA GLU A 79 -21.33 -14.63 19.91
C GLU A 79 -19.82 -14.74 20.17
N SER A 80 -19.24 -15.93 19.97
CA SER A 80 -17.82 -16.15 20.19
C SER A 80 -16.95 -15.39 19.19
N LEU A 81 -17.41 -15.20 17.96
CA LEU A 81 -16.71 -14.40 16.96
C LEU A 81 -16.82 -12.89 17.21
N GLN A 82 -17.95 -12.41 17.71
CA GLN A 82 -18.08 -11.02 18.18
C GLN A 82 -17.09 -10.74 19.31
N LYS A 83 -16.97 -11.68 20.26
CA LYS A 83 -16.00 -11.60 21.36
C LYS A 83 -14.55 -11.62 20.87
N LEU A 84 -14.20 -12.56 19.99
CA LEU A 84 -12.88 -12.61 19.33
C LEU A 84 -12.56 -11.31 18.58
N SER A 85 -13.52 -10.75 17.84
CA SER A 85 -13.36 -9.49 17.11
C SER A 85 -13.10 -8.32 18.05
N SER A 86 -13.77 -8.29 19.21
CA SER A 86 -13.53 -7.31 20.27
C SER A 86 -12.13 -7.44 20.84
N TYR A 87 -11.67 -8.65 21.17
CA TYR A 87 -10.34 -8.89 21.72
C TYR A 87 -9.21 -8.52 20.74
N ILE A 88 -9.38 -8.84 19.46
CA ILE A 88 -8.44 -8.43 18.42
C ILE A 88 -8.41 -6.90 18.26
N SER A 89 -9.58 -6.24 18.30
CA SER A 89 -9.67 -4.78 18.21
C SER A 89 -9.05 -4.09 19.43
N GLU A 90 -9.25 -4.65 20.62
CA GLU A 90 -8.63 -4.18 21.86
C GLU A 90 -7.11 -4.29 21.76
N PHE A 91 -6.59 -5.45 21.35
CA PHE A 91 -5.16 -5.68 21.13
C PHE A 91 -4.57 -4.75 20.05
N GLU A 92 -5.30 -4.50 18.96
CA GLU A 92 -4.91 -3.56 17.91
C GLU A 92 -4.65 -2.15 18.49
N SER A 93 -5.44 -1.71 19.47
CA SER A 93 -5.35 -0.35 20.02
C SER A 93 -4.03 -0.03 20.74
N TYR A 94 -3.22 -1.05 21.07
CA TYR A 94 -1.95 -0.87 21.77
C TYR A 94 -0.77 -0.74 20.81
N ASN A 95 -0.18 0.46 20.76
CA ASN A 95 0.80 0.88 19.75
C ASN A 95 2.12 0.06 19.73
N LEU A 96 2.44 -0.68 20.80
CA LEU A 96 3.68 -1.48 20.92
C LEU A 96 3.57 -2.90 20.37
N ALA A 97 2.37 -3.35 19.99
CA ALA A 97 2.18 -4.68 19.41
C ALA A 97 2.84 -4.77 18.02
N HIS A 98 3.67 -5.80 17.82
CA HIS A 98 4.32 -6.03 16.53
C HIS A 98 3.26 -6.27 15.44
N HIS A 99 3.35 -5.52 14.34
CA HIS A 99 2.38 -5.57 13.22
C HIS A 99 2.16 -6.99 12.66
N GLY A 100 3.16 -7.87 12.78
CA GLY A 100 3.06 -9.28 12.38
C GLY A 100 1.90 -10.02 13.05
N TYR A 101 1.71 -9.84 14.36
CA TYR A 101 0.62 -10.50 15.08
C TYR A 101 -0.75 -9.98 14.66
N ARG A 102 -0.89 -8.66 14.47
CA ARG A 102 -2.15 -8.05 14.01
C ARG A 102 -2.55 -8.60 12.64
N LYS A 103 -1.59 -8.72 11.72
CA LYS A 103 -1.78 -9.34 10.41
C LYS A 103 -2.33 -10.78 10.56
N ASP A 104 -1.66 -11.63 11.34
CA ASP A 104 -2.05 -13.04 11.49
C ASP A 104 -3.41 -13.22 12.18
N LEU A 105 -3.71 -12.40 13.19
CA LEU A 105 -5.00 -12.38 13.88
C LEU A 105 -6.14 -12.01 12.93
N TYR A 106 -5.99 -10.94 12.15
CA TYR A 106 -7.03 -10.51 11.20
C TYR A 106 -7.20 -11.47 10.03
N TYR A 107 -6.14 -12.13 9.58
CA TYR A 107 -6.24 -13.21 8.59
C TYR A 107 -7.07 -14.38 9.13
N SER A 108 -6.76 -14.82 10.35
CA SER A 108 -7.46 -15.93 11.01
C SER A 108 -8.92 -15.58 11.32
N LEU A 109 -9.17 -14.36 11.79
CA LEU A 109 -10.53 -13.85 12.02
C LEU A 109 -11.37 -13.87 10.74
N GLY A 110 -10.80 -13.47 9.60
CA GLY A 110 -11.49 -13.49 8.32
C GLY A 110 -11.88 -14.92 7.89
N ILE A 111 -10.96 -15.87 8.05
CA ILE A 111 -11.24 -17.29 7.81
C ILE A 111 -12.37 -17.79 8.71
N THR A 112 -12.30 -17.51 10.02
CA THR A 112 -13.30 -18.04 10.96
C THR A 112 -14.69 -17.44 10.77
N TRP A 113 -14.80 -16.15 10.38
CA TRP A 113 -16.08 -15.57 9.96
C TRP A 113 -16.68 -16.30 8.77
N HIS A 114 -15.86 -16.63 7.76
CA HIS A 114 -16.33 -17.39 6.60
C HIS A 114 -16.74 -18.82 6.98
N HIS A 115 -15.97 -19.50 7.84
CA HIS A 115 -16.32 -20.83 8.36
C HIS A 115 -17.63 -20.87 9.14
N LEU A 116 -18.01 -19.78 9.83
CA LEU A 116 -19.33 -19.67 10.47
C LEU A 116 -20.46 -19.69 9.41
N GLY A 117 -20.20 -19.13 8.23
CA GLY A 117 -21.05 -19.25 7.06
C GLY A 117 -21.07 -18.00 6.18
N ARG A 118 -21.39 -18.19 4.90
CA ARG A 118 -21.34 -17.13 3.86
C ARG A 118 -22.20 -15.89 4.13
N ILE A 119 -23.22 -16.00 5.00
CA ILE A 119 -24.01 -14.83 5.42
C ILE A 119 -23.18 -13.80 6.20
N TYR A 120 -21.99 -14.20 6.69
CA TYR A 120 -21.04 -13.38 7.44
C TYR A 120 -19.83 -12.94 6.61
N ASP A 121 -19.81 -13.18 5.29
CA ASP A 121 -18.66 -12.88 4.43
C ASP A 121 -18.27 -11.39 4.43
N THR A 122 -19.22 -10.48 4.72
CA THR A 122 -18.89 -9.06 4.91
C THR A 122 -17.94 -8.85 6.09
N PHE A 123 -18.14 -9.53 7.22
CA PHE A 123 -17.21 -9.49 8.36
C PHE A 123 -15.86 -10.12 8.02
N ALA A 124 -15.87 -11.19 7.22
CA ALA A 124 -14.64 -11.81 6.73
C ALA A 124 -13.84 -10.84 5.84
N ILE A 125 -14.50 -10.16 4.91
CA ILE A 125 -13.89 -9.15 4.04
C ILE A 125 -13.31 -8.00 4.86
N ASP A 126 -14.03 -7.48 5.85
CA ASP A 126 -13.54 -6.39 6.70
C ASP A 126 -12.29 -6.81 7.51
N ALA A 127 -12.27 -8.05 8.02
CA ALA A 127 -11.08 -8.62 8.65
C ALA A 127 -9.93 -8.76 7.64
N PHE A 128 -10.19 -9.20 6.41
CA PHE A 128 -9.16 -9.29 5.36
C PHE A 128 -8.63 -7.92 4.92
N LYS A 129 -9.44 -6.85 4.96
CA LYS A 129 -8.96 -5.47 4.71
C LYS A 129 -7.92 -5.07 5.76
N LYS A 130 -8.17 -5.38 7.03
CA LYS A 130 -7.21 -5.17 8.12
C LYS A 130 -5.94 -6.02 7.98
N TYR A 131 -6.09 -7.28 7.57
CA TYR A 131 -4.96 -8.15 7.23
C TYR A 131 -4.05 -7.51 6.15
N ILE A 132 -4.63 -7.05 5.04
CA ILE A 132 -3.89 -6.42 3.94
C ILE A 132 -3.25 -5.11 4.38
N PHE A 133 -3.96 -4.31 5.20
CA PHE A 133 -3.45 -3.07 5.76
C PHE A 133 -2.16 -3.28 6.56
N TYR A 134 -2.13 -4.25 7.48
CA TYR A 134 -0.92 -4.57 8.23
C TYR A 134 0.17 -5.20 7.37
N LEU A 135 -0.21 -6.08 6.43
CA LEU A 135 0.72 -6.66 5.47
C LEU A 135 1.48 -5.57 4.70
N LEU A 136 0.77 -4.58 4.14
CA LEU A 136 1.38 -3.49 3.40
C LEU A 136 2.16 -2.52 4.29
N GLY A 137 1.66 -2.23 5.50
CA GLY A 137 2.36 -1.38 6.48
C GLY A 137 3.74 -1.93 6.86
N MET A 138 3.90 -3.25 6.91
CA MET A 138 5.20 -3.91 7.19
C MET A 138 6.16 -3.93 6.00
N SER A 139 5.69 -3.65 4.78
CA SER A 139 6.49 -3.82 3.55
C SER A 139 7.39 -2.61 3.20
N SER A 140 7.21 -1.50 3.92
CA SER A 140 7.97 -0.27 3.69
C SER A 140 8.26 0.47 4.99
N HIS A 141 9.49 0.94 5.12
CA HIS A 141 9.97 1.67 6.31
C HIS A 141 10.65 3.00 5.93
N THR A 142 10.52 3.41 4.67
CA THR A 142 11.21 4.58 4.13
C THR A 142 10.23 5.53 3.45
N ALA A 143 10.26 6.79 3.87
CA ALA A 143 9.56 7.87 3.19
C ALA A 143 10.47 8.43 2.09
N TYR A 144 9.89 8.67 0.91
CA TYR A 144 10.60 9.15 -0.26
C TYR A 144 10.01 10.47 -0.76
N SER A 145 10.85 11.27 -1.40
CA SER A 145 10.48 12.51 -2.08
C SER A 145 10.80 12.38 -3.58
N PRO A 146 10.07 11.51 -4.31
CA PRO A 146 10.39 11.22 -5.70
C PRO A 146 10.02 12.36 -6.63
N ILE A 147 10.81 12.47 -7.71
CA ILE A 147 10.46 13.19 -8.93
C ILE A 147 9.91 12.14 -9.90
N CYS A 148 8.73 12.36 -10.44
CA CYS A 148 8.11 11.39 -11.34
C CYS A 148 7.12 12.03 -12.29
N TYR A 149 6.72 11.29 -13.31
CA TYR A 149 5.91 11.78 -14.42
C TYR A 149 4.63 10.97 -14.57
N SER A 150 3.53 11.63 -14.94
CA SER A 150 2.27 10.94 -15.20
C SER A 150 1.66 11.36 -16.52
N PHE A 151 1.42 10.37 -17.38
CA PHE A 151 0.80 10.55 -18.69
C PHE A 151 -0.70 10.36 -18.57
N ARG A 152 -1.47 11.35 -19.06
CA ARG A 152 -2.92 11.42 -18.83
C ARG A 152 -3.65 11.92 -20.08
N LYS A 153 -4.83 11.36 -20.30
CA LYS A 153 -5.79 11.88 -21.29
C LYS A 153 -6.43 13.17 -20.78
N CYS A 154 -6.68 14.12 -21.67
CA CYS A 154 -7.47 15.31 -21.38
C CYS A 154 -8.93 14.93 -21.15
N THR A 155 -9.38 14.95 -19.90
CA THR A 155 -10.75 14.60 -19.49
C THR A 155 -11.26 15.59 -18.45
N THR A 156 -12.58 15.66 -18.26
CA THR A 156 -13.17 16.48 -17.19
C THR A 156 -12.64 16.09 -15.80
N TYR A 157 -12.43 14.80 -15.55
CA TYR A 157 -11.85 14.31 -14.30
C TYR A 157 -10.43 14.84 -14.09
N LEU A 158 -9.58 14.84 -15.13
CA LEU A 158 -8.25 15.43 -15.03
C LEU A 158 -8.32 16.93 -14.69
N TYR A 159 -9.22 17.68 -15.33
CA TYR A 159 -9.37 19.11 -15.06
C TYR A 159 -9.83 19.40 -13.62
N GLN A 160 -10.73 18.56 -13.11
CA GLN A 160 -11.17 18.63 -11.73
C GLN A 160 -10.00 18.35 -10.77
N SER A 161 -9.23 17.28 -11.00
CA SER A 161 -8.05 16.95 -10.17
C SER A 161 -7.00 18.06 -10.19
N LEU A 162 -6.74 18.68 -11.35
CA LEU A 162 -5.84 19.84 -11.43
C LEU A 162 -6.39 21.05 -10.68
N THR A 163 -7.70 21.28 -10.75
CA THR A 163 -8.37 22.40 -10.07
C THR A 163 -8.33 22.23 -8.56
N LEU A 164 -8.51 21.01 -8.06
CA LEU A 164 -8.48 20.67 -6.64
C LEU A 164 -7.07 20.39 -6.11
N GLU A 165 -6.05 20.33 -6.97
CA GLU A 165 -4.70 19.85 -6.64
C GLU A 165 -4.73 18.48 -5.96
N GLN A 166 -5.47 17.55 -6.58
CA GLN A 166 -5.63 16.19 -6.11
C GLN A 166 -5.01 15.20 -7.07
N LEU A 167 -4.50 14.11 -6.51
CA LEU A 167 -4.04 12.94 -7.23
C LEU A 167 -5.11 11.86 -7.13
N ASN A 168 -5.61 11.41 -8.28
CA ASN A 168 -6.53 10.28 -8.33
C ASN A 168 -5.74 8.96 -8.25
N LEU A 169 -6.25 8.04 -7.45
CA LEU A 169 -5.80 6.66 -7.34
C LEU A 169 -6.95 5.75 -7.75
N SER A 170 -6.63 4.57 -8.29
CA SER A 170 -7.64 3.61 -8.71
C SER A 170 -7.38 2.22 -8.16
N SER A 171 -8.45 1.45 -8.05
CA SER A 171 -8.38 0.04 -7.70
C SER A 171 -7.63 -0.72 -8.81
N PRO A 172 -6.78 -1.69 -8.46
CA PRO A 172 -6.07 -2.53 -9.42
C PRO A 172 -6.96 -3.21 -10.48
N CYS A 173 -8.24 -3.44 -10.19
CA CYS A 173 -9.18 -4.00 -11.18
C CYS A 173 -9.50 -3.05 -12.34
N THR A 174 -9.07 -1.79 -12.28
CA THR A 174 -9.26 -0.79 -13.35
C THR A 174 -8.06 -0.71 -14.31
N PHE A 175 -7.00 -1.48 -14.03
CA PHE A 175 -5.78 -1.45 -14.82
C PHE A 175 -5.99 -2.09 -16.20
N ASN A 176 -5.15 -1.69 -17.17
CA ASN A 176 -5.34 -2.07 -18.56
C ASN A 176 -4.84 -3.50 -18.87
N ASP A 177 -4.03 -4.09 -17.99
CA ASP A 177 -3.56 -5.47 -18.09
C ASP A 177 -3.91 -6.26 -16.82
N PRO A 178 -4.51 -7.47 -16.95
CA PRO A 178 -4.89 -8.29 -15.79
C PRO A 178 -3.70 -8.79 -14.96
N PHE A 179 -2.48 -8.71 -15.49
CA PHE A 179 -1.23 -9.07 -14.82
C PHE A 179 -0.42 -7.85 -14.34
N ASP A 180 -0.94 -6.62 -14.47
CA ASP A 180 -0.30 -5.42 -13.92
C ASP A 180 -0.13 -5.50 -12.40
N SER A 181 -1.09 -6.12 -11.72
CA SER A 181 -1.04 -6.45 -10.30
C SER A 181 -1.20 -7.96 -10.13
N PRO A 182 -0.09 -8.73 -10.11
CA PRO A 182 -0.12 -10.19 -10.09
C PRO A 182 -1.04 -10.77 -9.03
N ILE A 183 -1.11 -10.15 -7.84
CA ILE A 183 -2.00 -10.55 -6.74
C ILE A 183 -3.47 -10.74 -7.17
N VAL A 184 -3.98 -9.93 -8.10
CA VAL A 184 -5.38 -10.03 -8.58
C VAL A 184 -5.61 -11.35 -9.29
N SER A 185 -4.65 -11.78 -10.12
CA SER A 185 -4.70 -13.04 -10.85
C SER A 185 -4.33 -14.24 -9.97
N LEU A 186 -3.41 -14.06 -9.02
CA LEU A 186 -2.97 -15.12 -8.10
C LEU A 186 -4.05 -15.53 -7.09
N LEU A 187 -4.92 -14.59 -6.71
CA LEU A 187 -6.09 -14.84 -5.87
C LEU A 187 -7.33 -15.27 -6.68
N ASP A 188 -7.26 -15.28 -8.01
CA ASP A 188 -8.33 -15.77 -8.89
C ASP A 188 -8.22 -17.30 -9.05
N LYS A 189 -8.23 -18.00 -7.91
CA LYS A 189 -8.27 -19.45 -7.81
C LYS A 189 -9.69 -19.86 -7.39
N ASN A 190 -10.08 -21.11 -7.66
CA ASN A 190 -11.35 -21.70 -7.19
C ASN A 190 -11.34 -21.95 -5.66
N ASP A 191 -10.89 -20.97 -4.89
CA ASP A 191 -10.78 -20.97 -3.44
C ASP A 191 -11.57 -19.77 -2.89
N GLU A 192 -12.57 -20.05 -2.04
CA GLU A 192 -13.50 -19.03 -1.54
C GLU A 192 -12.78 -17.99 -0.68
N ILE A 193 -11.80 -18.41 0.12
CA ILE A 193 -10.98 -17.51 0.95
C ILE A 193 -10.17 -16.56 0.07
N ALA A 194 -9.49 -17.07 -0.96
CA ALA A 194 -8.75 -16.24 -1.91
C ALA A 194 -9.65 -15.19 -2.58
N MET A 195 -10.90 -15.55 -2.95
CA MET A 195 -11.85 -14.61 -3.52
C MET A 195 -12.28 -13.51 -2.54
N LEU A 196 -12.45 -13.84 -1.25
CA LEU A 196 -12.75 -12.85 -0.20
C LEU A 196 -11.56 -11.89 0.02
N ILE A 197 -10.34 -12.42 0.08
CA ILE A 197 -9.11 -11.60 0.18
C ILE A 197 -8.96 -10.71 -1.06
N ARG A 198 -9.24 -11.24 -2.25
CA ARG A 198 -9.22 -10.47 -3.50
C ARG A 198 -10.21 -9.31 -3.45
N THR A 199 -11.41 -9.56 -2.94
CA THR A 199 -12.44 -8.54 -2.77
C THR A 199 -11.98 -7.47 -1.79
N ALA A 200 -11.47 -7.86 -0.63
CA ALA A 200 -10.87 -6.95 0.34
C ALA A 200 -9.75 -6.09 -0.27
N TYR A 201 -8.84 -6.70 -1.03
CA TYR A 201 -7.74 -6.01 -1.72
C TYR A 201 -8.23 -4.96 -2.71
N LEU A 202 -9.19 -5.31 -3.57
CA LEU A 202 -9.71 -4.40 -4.59
C LEU A 202 -10.48 -3.22 -3.96
N ASP A 203 -11.08 -3.44 -2.79
CA ASP A 203 -11.79 -2.43 -2.01
C ASP A 203 -10.83 -1.49 -1.27
N CYS A 204 -9.88 -2.02 -0.51
CA CYS A 204 -9.09 -1.21 0.42
C CYS A 204 -7.80 -0.64 -0.18
N VAL A 205 -7.32 -1.18 -1.32
CA VAL A 205 -6.09 -0.72 -1.98
C VAL A 205 -6.41 0.12 -3.22
N LYS A 206 -5.69 1.23 -3.34
CA LYS A 206 -5.72 2.16 -4.46
C LYS A 206 -4.31 2.52 -4.86
N ILE A 207 -4.07 2.66 -6.16
CA ILE A 207 -2.74 2.84 -6.72
C ILE A 207 -2.75 4.02 -7.69
N ALA A 208 -1.70 4.85 -7.62
CA ALA A 208 -1.34 5.78 -8.68
C ALA A 208 0.01 5.38 -9.29
N CYS A 209 0.03 5.23 -10.61
CA CYS A 209 1.21 4.85 -11.37
C CYS A 209 1.88 6.05 -12.03
N PHE A 210 3.21 6.08 -11.96
CA PHE A 210 4.07 7.12 -12.51
C PHE A 210 5.25 6.50 -13.28
N VAL A 211 5.89 7.31 -14.10
CA VAL A 211 7.16 7.01 -14.77
C VAL A 211 8.28 7.69 -13.98
N SER A 212 9.31 6.94 -13.61
CA SER A 212 10.56 7.49 -13.06
C SER A 212 11.75 6.70 -13.59
N ASN A 213 12.62 7.35 -14.34
CA ASN A 213 13.85 6.73 -14.85
C ASN A 213 14.86 6.47 -13.73
N VAL A 214 14.67 7.07 -12.56
CA VAL A 214 15.52 6.92 -11.37
C VAL A 214 14.86 5.96 -10.38
N MET A 215 15.64 5.03 -9.83
CA MET A 215 15.21 4.17 -8.74
C MET A 215 15.09 4.98 -7.45
N LEU A 216 14.10 4.63 -6.63
CA LEU A 216 14.05 5.08 -5.25
C LEU A 216 15.36 4.71 -4.53
N PRO A 217 15.87 5.55 -3.62
CA PRO A 217 17.04 5.21 -2.82
C PRO A 217 16.89 3.88 -2.09
N PHE A 218 17.93 3.04 -2.15
CA PHE A 218 17.94 1.72 -1.52
C PHE A 218 19.29 1.44 -0.86
N GLN A 219 19.30 0.57 0.15
CA GLN A 219 20.55 0.10 0.77
C GLN A 219 21.22 -0.94 -0.14
N LYS A 220 22.50 -0.73 -0.43
CA LYS A 220 23.28 -1.60 -1.31
C LYS A 220 23.41 -3.02 -0.77
N ASP A 221 23.63 -3.13 0.54
CA ASP A 221 23.73 -4.39 1.28
C ASP A 221 22.58 -4.47 2.28
N ARG A 222 21.94 -5.64 2.40
CA ARG A 222 20.79 -5.86 3.32
C ARG A 222 21.17 -5.83 4.82
N ASN A 223 22.42 -5.50 5.16
CA ASN A 223 22.89 -5.33 6.53
C ASN A 223 22.77 -3.87 6.96
N ILE A 224 22.44 -3.66 8.25
CA ILE A 224 21.87 -2.44 8.87
C ILE A 224 22.75 -1.16 8.73
N SER A 225 24.00 -1.27 8.23
CA SER A 225 24.94 -0.16 8.06
C SER A 225 25.49 0.01 6.63
N GLY A 226 24.76 -0.43 5.61
CA GLY A 226 25.17 -0.32 4.21
C GLY A 226 25.07 1.09 3.60
N GLU A 227 25.85 1.35 2.55
CA GLU A 227 25.77 2.57 1.75
C GLU A 227 24.39 2.71 1.08
N ILE A 228 23.77 3.89 1.19
CA ILE A 228 22.52 4.19 0.47
C ILE A 228 22.86 4.60 -0.96
N VAL A 229 22.46 3.78 -1.92
CA VAL A 229 22.53 4.11 -3.34
C VAL A 229 21.42 5.10 -3.67
N ARG A 230 21.78 6.21 -4.33
CA ARG A 230 20.85 7.26 -4.78
C ARG A 230 21.02 7.49 -6.27
N ASN A 231 19.97 8.01 -6.91
CA ASN A 231 20.00 8.47 -8.30
C ASN A 231 20.42 7.40 -9.33
N LYS A 232 20.32 6.10 -8.98
CA LYS A 232 20.60 5.01 -9.92
C LYS A 232 19.51 4.98 -10.98
N ARG A 233 19.88 4.98 -12.26
CA ARG A 233 18.92 4.79 -13.35
C ARG A 233 18.37 3.37 -13.34
N LYS A 234 17.07 3.22 -13.61
CA LYS A 234 16.41 1.92 -13.81
C LYS A 234 16.94 1.18 -15.05
N GLN A 235 17.39 1.94 -16.04
CA GLN A 235 17.97 1.47 -17.28
C GLN A 235 19.22 2.29 -17.59
N GLU A 236 20.40 1.67 -17.49
CA GLU A 236 21.70 2.37 -17.62
C GLU A 236 21.89 2.98 -19.01
N ASP A 237 21.42 2.30 -20.06
CA ASP A 237 21.57 2.75 -21.45
C ASP A 237 20.50 3.78 -21.88
N ASN A 238 19.43 3.97 -21.10
CA ASN A 238 18.39 4.94 -21.44
C ASN A 238 18.82 6.34 -21.03
N THR A 239 19.15 7.17 -22.02
CA THR A 239 19.52 8.58 -21.84
C THR A 239 18.35 9.54 -22.04
N SER A 240 17.19 9.06 -22.46
CA SER A 240 16.01 9.89 -22.70
C SER A 240 15.36 10.33 -21.39
N GLU A 241 14.79 11.54 -21.39
CA GLU A 241 13.95 12.02 -20.29
C GLU A 241 12.59 11.30 -20.29
N GLU A 242 11.93 11.21 -19.14
CA GLU A 242 10.66 10.50 -18.97
C GLU A 242 9.58 11.00 -19.94
N PHE A 243 9.47 12.32 -20.13
CA PHE A 243 8.51 12.94 -21.04
C PHE A 243 8.81 12.69 -22.53
N GLN A 244 9.96 12.09 -22.87
CA GLN A 244 10.32 11.71 -24.24
C GLN A 244 9.91 10.27 -24.59
N ASN A 245 9.37 9.51 -23.64
CA ASN A 245 8.95 8.13 -23.88
C ASN A 245 7.70 8.07 -24.78
N GLU A 246 7.90 7.68 -26.04
CA GLU A 246 6.84 7.62 -27.05
C GLU A 246 5.75 6.58 -26.75
N LEU A 247 6.11 5.42 -26.16
CA LEU A 247 5.14 4.39 -25.80
C LEU A 247 4.20 4.89 -24.69
N MET A 248 4.74 5.65 -23.73
CA MET A 248 3.91 6.27 -22.69
C MET A 248 2.92 7.29 -23.27
N TRP A 249 3.35 8.10 -24.24
CA TRP A 249 2.45 9.01 -24.96
C TRP A 249 1.36 8.26 -25.74
N ALA A 250 1.73 7.18 -26.43
CA ALA A 250 0.83 6.38 -27.24
C ALA A 250 -0.26 5.70 -26.39
N HIS A 251 0.13 5.05 -25.29
CA HIS A 251 -0.78 4.26 -24.46
C HIS A 251 -1.57 5.10 -23.46
N TYR A 252 -0.93 6.05 -22.78
CA TYR A 252 -1.52 6.70 -21.60
C TYR A 252 -1.93 8.16 -21.80
N ALA A 253 -1.44 8.82 -22.85
CA ALA A 253 -1.79 10.20 -23.18
C ALA A 253 -2.56 10.32 -24.50
N ASP A 254 -3.50 9.39 -24.74
CA ASP A 254 -4.46 9.41 -25.85
C ASP A 254 -3.79 9.65 -27.22
N TYR A 255 -2.80 8.84 -27.57
CA TYR A 255 -2.06 8.95 -28.84
C TYR A 255 -1.47 10.35 -29.05
N HIS A 256 -0.76 10.86 -28.04
CA HIS A 256 -0.18 12.22 -28.00
C HIS A 256 -1.19 13.39 -27.99
N ARG A 257 -2.49 13.15 -27.76
CA ARG A 257 -3.51 14.21 -27.58
C ARG A 257 -3.65 14.68 -26.13
N GLY A 258 -3.12 13.92 -25.19
CA GLY A 258 -3.14 14.21 -23.76
C GLY A 258 -1.96 15.06 -23.28
N ILE A 259 -1.60 14.88 -22.01
CA ILE A 259 -0.52 15.58 -21.33
C ILE A 259 0.39 14.63 -20.56
N CYS A 260 1.57 15.13 -20.19
CA CYS A 260 2.45 14.55 -19.20
C CYS A 260 2.68 15.57 -18.09
N ILE A 261 2.52 15.17 -16.83
CA ILE A 261 2.69 16.04 -15.65
C ILE A 261 3.92 15.60 -14.90
N LYS A 262 4.83 16.53 -14.60
CA LYS A 262 5.98 16.32 -13.74
C LYS A 262 5.63 16.70 -12.30
N TYR A 263 5.76 15.75 -11.40
CA TYR A 263 5.51 15.89 -9.98
C TYR A 263 6.79 15.81 -9.17
N HIS A 264 6.83 16.56 -8.07
CA HIS A 264 7.78 16.43 -6.99
C HIS A 264 6.99 16.23 -5.70
N PHE A 265 7.02 15.01 -5.16
CA PHE A 265 6.26 14.69 -3.96
C PHE A 265 7.11 14.88 -2.70
N PRO A 266 6.55 15.37 -1.59
CA PRO A 266 7.27 15.48 -0.32
C PRO A 266 7.26 14.15 0.44
N ASN A 267 8.24 13.94 1.32
CA ASN A 267 8.27 12.78 2.24
C ASN A 267 6.99 12.68 3.08
N SER A 268 6.38 13.82 3.44
CA SER A 268 5.14 13.88 4.23
C SER A 268 3.92 13.30 3.52
N LEU A 269 4.00 13.04 2.21
CA LEU A 269 2.96 12.27 1.52
C LEU A 269 2.98 10.80 1.96
N THR A 270 4.08 10.31 2.51
CA THR A 270 4.21 8.92 2.98
C THR A 270 3.61 8.77 4.38
N SER A 271 2.79 7.74 4.57
CA SER A 271 2.28 7.26 5.86
C SER A 271 2.64 5.78 5.99
N LEU A 272 3.72 5.47 6.71
CA LEU A 272 4.24 4.10 6.84
C LEU A 272 3.68 3.37 8.07
N TYR A 273 3.40 4.14 9.12
CA TYR A 273 2.94 3.59 10.39
C TYR A 273 1.45 3.28 10.30
N SER A 274 1.13 2.00 10.41
CA SER A 274 -0.23 1.48 10.52
C SER A 274 -0.72 1.62 11.97
N GLU A 275 -0.84 2.86 12.43
CA GLU A 275 -1.61 3.13 13.64
C GLU A 275 -3.08 2.82 13.38
N PRO A 276 -3.82 2.30 14.37
CA PRO A 276 -5.25 2.08 14.23
C PRO A 276 -5.97 3.37 13.79
N GLY A 277 -6.72 3.29 12.69
CA GLY A 277 -7.48 4.43 12.16
C GLY A 277 -6.73 5.33 11.17
N THR A 278 -5.51 4.99 10.75
CA THR A 278 -4.79 5.68 9.67
C THR A 278 -4.74 4.86 8.38
N SER A 279 -4.44 5.50 7.26
CA SER A 279 -4.14 4.83 5.99
C SER A 279 -2.63 4.58 5.83
N VAL A 280 -2.25 3.48 5.17
CA VAL A 280 -0.88 3.25 4.71
C VAL A 280 -0.71 3.87 3.33
N LYS A 281 0.35 4.67 3.14
CA LYS A 281 0.63 5.33 1.86
C LYS A 281 2.13 5.42 1.61
N TYR A 282 2.64 4.87 0.51
CA TYR A 282 4.08 4.95 0.20
C TYR A 282 4.39 4.67 -1.26
N PHE A 283 5.59 5.12 -1.68
CA PHE A 283 6.13 4.88 -3.00
C PHE A 283 6.93 3.58 -3.07
N ARG A 284 6.81 2.85 -4.18
CA ARG A 284 7.62 1.66 -4.46
C ARG A 284 7.88 1.50 -5.95
N ASP A 285 9.09 1.08 -6.30
CA ASP A 285 9.44 0.73 -7.68
C ASP A 285 8.88 -0.64 -8.07
N VAL A 286 8.40 -0.75 -9.30
CA VAL A 286 8.01 -2.02 -9.90
C VAL A 286 9.24 -2.80 -10.35
N GLN A 287 9.24 -4.10 -10.08
CA GLN A 287 10.24 -5.08 -10.47
C GLN A 287 9.78 -5.80 -11.74
N TYR A 288 10.61 -5.81 -12.77
CA TYR A 288 10.27 -6.44 -14.05
C TYR A 288 10.86 -7.85 -14.13
N LYS A 289 10.00 -8.84 -14.42
CA LYS A 289 10.38 -10.24 -14.50
C LYS A 289 10.23 -10.76 -15.93
N ASP A 290 11.17 -11.60 -16.35
CA ASP A 290 11.13 -12.29 -17.64
C ASP A 290 10.00 -13.34 -17.68
N ASP A 291 9.79 -14.05 -16.57
CA ASP A 291 8.73 -15.04 -16.41
C ASP A 291 7.95 -14.78 -15.11
N LEU A 292 6.63 -14.62 -15.23
CA LEU A 292 5.71 -14.45 -14.11
C LEU A 292 5.16 -15.79 -13.59
N SER A 293 5.33 -16.90 -14.32
CA SER A 293 4.88 -18.23 -13.90
C SER A 293 5.51 -18.67 -12.58
N VAL A 294 6.75 -18.22 -12.33
CA VAL A 294 7.50 -18.40 -11.07
C VAL A 294 6.76 -17.87 -9.83
N LEU A 295 5.72 -17.05 -10.01
CA LEU A 295 4.87 -16.57 -8.92
C LEU A 295 3.80 -17.59 -8.52
N THR A 296 3.43 -18.49 -9.43
CA THR A 296 2.45 -19.56 -9.21
C THR A 296 3.07 -20.87 -8.71
N GLU A 297 4.36 -21.08 -8.95
CA GLU A 297 5.11 -22.29 -8.60
C GLU A 297 5.66 -22.30 -7.17
N LYS A 298 5.57 -21.17 -6.45
CA LYS A 298 6.08 -21.05 -5.08
C LYS A 298 5.01 -21.40 -4.06
N ASP A 299 5.40 -22.10 -3.00
CA ASP A 299 4.57 -22.36 -1.82
C ASP A 299 4.15 -21.07 -1.09
N SER A 300 4.91 -19.97 -1.27
CA SER A 300 4.58 -18.64 -0.75
C SER A 300 5.08 -17.55 -1.70
N ILE A 301 4.27 -16.49 -1.85
CA ILE A 301 4.64 -15.30 -2.64
C ILE A 301 5.05 -14.16 -1.72
N THR A 302 6.10 -13.43 -2.09
CA THR A 302 6.50 -12.22 -1.35
C THR A 302 5.56 -11.06 -1.67
N ILE A 303 5.46 -10.09 -0.78
CA ILE A 303 4.70 -8.86 -1.02
C ILE A 303 5.26 -8.13 -2.26
N GLU A 304 6.58 -8.10 -2.40
CA GLU A 304 7.24 -7.53 -3.59
C GLU A 304 6.73 -8.15 -4.88
N ASP A 305 6.63 -9.48 -4.90
CA ASP A 305 6.21 -10.23 -6.08
C ASP A 305 4.71 -10.09 -6.35
N ALA A 306 3.90 -10.06 -5.29
CA ALA A 306 2.45 -9.98 -5.41
C ALA A 306 1.96 -8.59 -5.87
N PHE A 307 2.54 -7.51 -5.33
CA PHE A 307 2.02 -6.15 -5.53
C PHE A 307 2.87 -5.31 -6.50
N PHE A 308 4.14 -5.68 -6.70
CA PHE A 308 5.12 -4.84 -7.40
C PHE A 308 5.91 -5.58 -8.48
N ALA A 309 5.54 -6.80 -8.87
CA ALA A 309 6.09 -7.45 -10.06
C ALA A 309 5.25 -7.16 -11.30
N LYS A 310 5.92 -7.06 -12.46
CA LYS A 310 5.28 -6.88 -13.77
C LYS A 310 6.11 -7.57 -14.86
N SER A 311 5.47 -7.94 -15.96
CA SER A 311 6.19 -8.55 -17.09
C SER A 311 7.20 -7.57 -17.69
N LYS A 312 8.38 -8.07 -18.04
CA LYS A 312 9.45 -7.27 -18.68
C LYS A 312 9.05 -6.66 -20.03
N ALA A 313 8.00 -7.17 -20.67
CA ALA A 313 7.40 -6.54 -21.85
C ALA A 313 7.01 -5.07 -21.59
N TRP A 314 6.68 -4.73 -20.35
CA TRP A 314 6.30 -3.39 -19.92
C TRP A 314 7.44 -2.58 -19.26
N LYS A 315 8.68 -3.07 -19.31
CA LYS A 315 9.85 -2.43 -18.67
C LYS A 315 10.06 -0.98 -19.12
N TYR A 316 9.59 -0.62 -20.32
CA TYR A 316 9.66 0.74 -20.83
C TYR A 316 8.89 1.76 -19.99
N GLU A 317 7.92 1.34 -19.17
CA GLU A 317 7.16 2.24 -18.30
C GLU A 317 7.99 2.84 -17.17
N ASN A 318 9.09 2.17 -16.76
CA ASN A 318 9.88 2.57 -15.60
C ASN A 318 9.00 2.90 -14.37
N GLU A 319 7.96 2.07 -14.19
CA GLU A 319 6.85 2.32 -13.28
C GLU A 319 7.30 2.52 -11.82
N LEU A 320 6.76 3.57 -11.21
CA LEU A 320 6.80 3.90 -9.79
C LEU A 320 5.34 3.95 -9.31
N ARG A 321 5.00 3.18 -8.28
CA ARG A 321 3.65 3.14 -7.70
C ARG A 321 3.60 3.95 -6.42
N LEU A 322 2.57 4.77 -6.25
CA LEU A 322 2.09 5.21 -4.95
C LEU A 322 0.95 4.29 -4.54
N ILE A 323 1.15 3.52 -3.47
CA ILE A 323 0.10 2.71 -2.85
C ILE A 323 -0.63 3.56 -1.81
N LEU A 324 -1.94 3.43 -1.75
CA LEU A 324 -2.81 3.83 -0.65
C LEU A 324 -3.60 2.61 -0.21
N CYS A 325 -3.52 2.25 1.07
CA CYS A 325 -4.35 1.23 1.68
C CYS A 325 -5.09 1.84 2.87
N ASP A 326 -6.42 1.89 2.76
CA ASP A 326 -7.30 2.30 3.84
C ASP A 326 -8.35 1.20 4.05
N PRO A 327 -8.34 0.50 5.21
CA PRO A 327 -9.28 -0.59 5.48
C PRO A 327 -10.74 -0.11 5.56
N ASN A 328 -10.98 1.19 5.75
CA ASN A 328 -12.33 1.77 5.76
C ASN A 328 -12.77 2.26 4.38
N SER A 329 -11.86 2.29 3.41
CA SER A 329 -12.20 2.67 2.04
C SER A 329 -12.98 1.57 1.32
N SER A 330 -13.78 1.99 0.35
CA SER A 330 -14.51 1.09 -0.54
C SER A 330 -14.61 1.71 -1.93
N GLY A 331 -14.93 0.89 -2.94
CA GLY A 331 -15.12 1.34 -4.30
C GLY A 331 -13.84 1.37 -5.14
N LEU A 332 -13.94 1.98 -6.32
CA LEU A 332 -12.93 1.86 -7.39
C LEU A 332 -11.90 2.98 -7.41
N TYR A 333 -12.18 4.13 -6.80
CA TYR A 333 -11.36 5.32 -6.93
C TYR A 333 -11.23 6.04 -5.60
N ASP A 334 -10.10 6.72 -5.43
CA ASP A 334 -9.84 7.61 -4.30
C ASP A 334 -9.01 8.81 -4.77
N SER A 335 -8.92 9.84 -3.95
CA SER A 335 -8.17 11.06 -4.24
C SER A 335 -7.43 11.53 -3.01
N ILE A 336 -6.17 11.93 -3.18
CA ILE A 336 -5.38 12.55 -2.12
C ILE A 336 -4.96 13.96 -2.52
N ASP A 337 -4.95 14.86 -1.56
CA ASP A 337 -4.48 16.23 -1.76
C ASP A 337 -2.95 16.22 -1.96
N ILE A 338 -2.50 16.93 -3.01
CA ILE A 338 -1.09 17.08 -3.39
C ILE A 338 -0.76 18.56 -3.69
N PRO A 339 -1.05 19.47 -2.76
CA PRO A 339 -0.89 20.90 -2.99
C PRO A 339 0.55 21.23 -3.38
N ASN A 340 0.71 22.08 -4.39
CA ASN A 340 1.99 22.59 -4.86
C ASN A 340 3.01 21.51 -5.29
N CYS A 341 2.58 20.30 -5.65
CA CYS A 341 3.47 19.21 -6.06
C CYS A 341 3.73 19.15 -7.58
N ILE A 342 3.02 19.95 -8.38
CA ILE A 342 3.15 19.96 -9.85
C ILE A 342 4.19 20.99 -10.26
N GLU A 343 5.31 20.54 -10.83
CA GLU A 343 6.36 21.45 -11.34
C GLU A 343 6.08 21.90 -12.77
N ALA A 344 5.70 20.94 -13.63
CA ALA A 344 5.56 21.20 -15.06
C ALA A 344 4.48 20.35 -15.72
N ILE A 345 3.89 20.90 -16.78
CA ILE A 345 2.93 20.20 -17.65
C ILE A 345 3.43 20.28 -19.08
N TYR A 346 3.53 19.12 -19.71
CA TYR A 346 3.91 18.92 -21.10
C TYR A 346 2.65 18.57 -21.89
N PHE A 347 2.33 19.35 -22.90
CA PHE A 347 1.23 19.09 -23.83
C PHE A 347 1.72 18.21 -24.97
N GLY A 348 1.01 17.12 -25.25
CA GLY A 348 1.36 16.22 -26.34
C GLY A 348 1.36 16.91 -27.70
N VAL A 349 2.06 16.32 -28.68
CA VAL A 349 2.23 16.88 -30.04
C VAL A 349 0.88 17.22 -30.71
N ASN A 350 -0.15 16.41 -30.41
CA ASN A 350 -1.50 16.55 -30.97
C ASN A 350 -2.51 17.08 -29.94
N CYS A 351 -2.05 17.67 -28.83
CA CYS A 351 -2.93 18.18 -27.79
C CYS A 351 -3.80 19.33 -28.32
N ALA A 352 -5.11 19.26 -28.06
CA ALA A 352 -6.05 20.23 -28.60
C ALA A 352 -5.83 21.62 -27.99
N LYS A 353 -5.85 22.67 -28.82
CA LYS A 353 -5.71 24.07 -28.36
C LYS A 353 -6.71 24.46 -27.27
N LYS A 354 -7.91 23.85 -27.27
CA LYS A 354 -8.92 24.04 -26.22
C LYS A 354 -8.40 23.54 -24.87
N ASP A 355 -7.87 22.33 -24.83
CA ASP A 355 -7.42 21.68 -23.60
C ASP A 355 -6.18 22.38 -23.05
N ILE A 356 -5.25 22.79 -23.93
CA ILE A 356 -4.10 23.63 -23.56
C ILE A 356 -4.56 24.91 -22.86
N LYS A 357 -5.54 25.63 -23.43
CA LYS A 357 -6.07 26.86 -22.84
C LYS A 357 -6.73 26.59 -21.48
N VAL A 358 -7.56 25.56 -21.38
CA VAL A 358 -8.26 25.20 -20.13
C VAL A 358 -7.25 24.87 -19.03
N ILE A 359 -6.29 23.99 -19.30
CA ILE A 359 -5.28 23.58 -18.31
C ILE A 359 -4.42 24.76 -17.89
N ARG A 360 -3.98 25.60 -18.84
CA ARG A 360 -3.20 26.80 -18.52
C ARG A 360 -3.98 27.77 -17.64
N GLU A 361 -5.29 27.91 -17.84
CA GLU A 361 -6.12 28.77 -17.00
C GLU A 361 -6.29 28.19 -15.59
N ILE A 362 -6.57 26.88 -15.46
CA ILE A 362 -6.65 26.18 -14.17
C ILE A 362 -5.36 26.37 -13.35
N MET A 363 -4.21 26.31 -14.02
CA MET A 363 -2.90 26.31 -13.38
C MET A 363 -2.23 27.69 -13.30
N LYS A 364 -2.85 28.75 -13.84
CA LYS A 364 -2.23 30.08 -14.04
C LYS A 364 -1.65 30.72 -12.78
N ASN A 365 -2.30 30.51 -11.64
CA ASN A 365 -1.90 31.07 -10.34
C ASN A 365 -1.44 29.98 -9.36
N ARG A 366 -1.21 28.76 -9.86
CA ARG A 366 -0.71 27.66 -9.04
C ARG A 366 0.81 27.74 -8.98
N GLU A 367 1.34 27.47 -7.79
CA GLU A 367 2.77 27.45 -7.55
C GLU A 367 3.23 26.03 -7.30
N PHE A 368 4.45 25.77 -7.71
CA PHE A 368 5.23 24.63 -7.30
C PHE A 368 6.08 25.01 -6.09
N VAL A 369 6.06 24.18 -5.04
CA VAL A 369 6.86 24.40 -3.83
C VAL A 369 7.92 23.31 -3.70
N THR A 370 9.18 23.72 -3.63
CA THR A 370 10.27 22.84 -3.20
C THR A 370 10.78 23.25 -1.83
N LYS A 371 11.11 22.23 -1.02
CA LYS A 371 11.84 22.40 0.23
C LYS A 371 13.17 21.69 0.10
N GLN A 372 14.25 22.46 0.08
CA GLN A 372 15.59 21.94 0.27
C GLN A 372 16.08 22.50 1.61
N GLU A 373 16.31 21.59 2.56
CA GLU A 373 16.66 21.95 3.95
C GLU A 373 15.62 22.89 4.57
N SER A 374 16.01 24.11 4.93
CA SER A 374 15.16 25.14 5.55
C SER A 374 14.68 26.21 4.56
N ILE A 375 14.97 26.08 3.27
CA ILE A 375 14.62 27.08 2.25
C ILE A 375 13.45 26.54 1.43
N GLU A 376 12.34 27.28 1.47
CA GLU A 376 11.18 27.06 0.63
C GLU A 376 11.29 27.93 -0.63
N THR A 377 11.24 27.31 -1.80
CA THR A 377 11.21 28.03 -3.09
C THR A 377 9.85 27.82 -3.74
N ARG A 378 9.24 28.91 -4.18
CA ARG A 378 7.97 28.94 -4.92
C ARG A 378 8.23 29.36 -6.36
N THR A 379 7.78 28.55 -7.30
CA THR A 379 7.88 28.88 -8.73
C THR A 379 6.54 28.65 -9.43
N PRO A 380 6.18 29.46 -10.44
CA PRO A 380 5.02 29.17 -11.26
C PRO A 380 5.17 27.82 -11.98
N VAL A 381 4.06 27.10 -12.14
CA VAL A 381 4.04 25.86 -12.94
C VAL A 381 4.50 26.16 -14.36
N SER A 382 5.47 25.37 -14.85
CA SER A 382 6.01 25.55 -16.20
C SER A 382 5.22 24.76 -17.24
N PHE A 383 5.00 25.35 -18.42
CA PHE A 383 4.27 24.71 -19.51
C PHE A 383 5.19 24.44 -20.69
N TYR A 384 5.04 23.27 -21.31
CA TYR A 384 5.82 22.85 -22.47
C TYR A 384 4.91 22.28 -23.55
N GLN A 385 5.24 22.52 -24.81
CA GLN A 385 4.65 21.83 -25.95
C GLN A 385 5.65 20.79 -26.45
N MET A 386 5.21 19.54 -26.58
CA MET A 386 6.01 18.51 -27.23
C MET A 386 6.00 18.74 -28.75
N GLU A 387 7.18 18.64 -29.37
CA GLU A 387 7.40 18.76 -30.81
C GLU A 387 8.30 17.61 -31.28
N PHE A 388 8.21 17.25 -32.57
CA PHE A 388 9.18 16.32 -33.17
C PHE A 388 10.57 16.95 -33.20
N ASP A 389 11.58 16.17 -32.88
CA ASP A 389 12.97 16.61 -33.00
C ASP A 389 13.37 16.64 -34.49
N SER A 390 13.59 17.84 -35.02
CA SER A 390 14.03 18.03 -36.40
C SER A 390 15.47 17.56 -36.66
N LYS A 391 16.26 17.36 -35.60
CA LYS A 391 17.66 16.89 -35.69
C LYS A 391 17.78 15.37 -35.54
N LYS A 392 16.80 14.72 -34.93
CA LYS A 392 16.78 13.27 -34.69
C LYS A 392 15.40 12.70 -34.96
N PHE A 393 15.24 12.12 -36.16
CA PHE A 393 13.99 11.47 -36.55
C PHE A 393 13.58 10.38 -35.53
N GLY A 394 12.30 10.32 -35.19
CA GLY A 394 11.77 9.41 -34.16
C GLY A 394 12.06 9.85 -32.73
N SER A 395 12.29 11.14 -32.47
CA SER A 395 12.51 11.67 -31.12
C SER A 395 11.63 12.90 -30.85
N LEU A 396 11.37 13.16 -29.57
CA LEU A 396 10.56 14.29 -29.11
C LEU A 396 11.41 15.29 -28.32
N ILE A 397 11.11 16.57 -28.49
CA ILE A 397 11.67 17.66 -27.68
C ILE A 397 10.55 18.44 -27.00
N ALA A 398 10.84 19.00 -25.83
CA ALA A 398 9.93 19.85 -25.08
C ALA A 398 10.28 21.32 -25.31
N LYS A 399 9.38 22.07 -25.94
CA LYS A 399 9.53 23.52 -26.13
C LYS A 399 8.77 24.27 -25.05
N LYS A 400 9.48 25.07 -24.26
CA LYS A 400 8.87 25.87 -23.20
C LYS A 400 7.89 26.88 -23.81
N LEU A 401 6.69 26.92 -23.28
CA LEU A 401 5.68 27.91 -23.63
C LEU A 401 5.86 29.15 -22.75
N GLN A 402 5.72 30.32 -23.37
CA GLN A 402 5.68 31.60 -22.66
C GLN A 402 4.38 31.76 -21.89
#